data_AF-A0A4D6NMY9-F1
#
_entry.id   AF-A0A4D6NMY9-F1
#
_cell.length_a   1.000
_cell.length_b   1.000
_cell.length_c   1.000
_cell.angle_alpha   90.00
_cell.angle_beta   90.00
_cell.angle_gamma   90.00
#
_symmetry.space_group_name_H-M   'P 1'
#
loop_
_entity.id
_entity.type
_entity.pdbx_description
1 polymer ?
#
loop_
_entity_poly.entity_id
_entity_poly.type
_entity_poly.pdbx_seq_one_letter_code
_entity_poly.pdbx_strand_id
1 'polypeptide(L)'
;MRLCVAEAAAVTLFAAWLILVDARFVVEKSSITVLSPHKMRTKRDGAIGNFGLPDYGGFIVGSVVYPAKGSHGCKVFDGDKPFKLQSYRPTIVLLDRGGIYLYIYQSICVSICFFGFVFVDFDSFIVWHAQLAGAAAVLVTDSIDESLITMDSPEESSDADGYIEKIMIPSALIEKSFGDSLKEALNNKDEVLLRIDWRESVPHPDNRVEYEFWTNSNDECGARCDEQMNFVKNFKGHAQILERGGYTLFTPHYITWFCPPPFILSSQCKSQCINHGRYCAPDPEKDFGEGYEGKDVVYENLRQLCVHRVANESNRSWVWWDYVTDFHVRCSMKEKRYSKDCAEEVMKSLDLPMEKIKKCMGDPEADVENEVLKNEQQVQVTF
;
A
#
# COMPACT_ATOMS: atom_id res chain seq x y z
N MET A 1 -49.39 40.25 5.63
CA MET A 1 -49.44 39.07 6.53
C MET A 1 -49.90 37.82 5.75
N ARG A 2 -49.15 37.42 4.71
CA ARG A 2 -49.36 36.16 3.96
C ARG A 2 -48.11 35.67 3.21
N LEU A 3 -46.93 36.18 3.54
CA LEU A 3 -45.65 35.77 2.90
C LEU A 3 -44.58 35.27 3.89
N CYS A 4 -44.87 35.12 5.19
CA CYS A 4 -43.88 34.66 6.18
C CYS A 4 -44.10 33.22 6.68
N VAL A 5 -45.01 32.45 6.06
CA VAL A 5 -45.34 31.08 6.53
C VAL A 5 -44.77 29.99 5.62
N ALA A 6 -44.32 30.33 4.41
CA ALA A 6 -43.85 29.33 3.44
C ALA A 6 -42.37 28.94 3.60
N GLU A 7 -41.52 29.80 4.20
CA GLU A 7 -40.08 29.52 4.35
C GLU A 7 -39.74 28.70 5.61
N ALA A 8 -40.61 28.68 6.62
CA ALA A 8 -40.37 27.94 7.87
C ALA A 8 -40.62 26.42 7.76
N ALA A 9 -41.39 25.98 6.76
CA ALA A 9 -41.72 24.56 6.58
C ALA A 9 -40.66 23.78 5.75
N ALA A 10 -39.87 24.47 4.93
CA ALA A 10 -38.82 23.83 4.13
C ALA A 10 -37.56 23.51 4.94
N VAL A 11 -37.27 24.30 5.98
CA VAL A 11 -36.08 24.13 6.84
C VAL A 11 -36.27 23.00 7.86
N THR A 12 -37.51 22.71 8.26
CA THR A 12 -37.82 21.67 9.25
C THR A 12 -37.89 20.26 8.67
N LEU A 13 -38.02 20.11 7.35
CA LEU A 13 -38.03 18.81 6.66
C LEU A 13 -36.65 18.33 6.18
N PHE A 14 -35.66 19.21 6.06
CA PHE A 14 -34.28 18.83 5.71
C PHE A 14 -33.42 18.39 6.92
N ALA A 15 -33.85 18.69 8.15
CA ALA A 15 -33.12 18.34 9.36
C ALA A 15 -33.29 16.87 9.81
N ALA A 16 -34.17 16.09 9.15
CA ALA A 16 -34.47 14.71 9.55
C ALA A 16 -33.68 13.63 8.78
N TRP A 17 -32.81 14.02 7.84
CA TRP A 17 -32.01 13.09 7.02
C TRP A 17 -30.50 13.39 7.14
N LEU A 18 -30.02 13.64 8.36
CA LEU A 18 -28.63 13.36 8.67
C LEU A 18 -28.55 11.90 9.08
N ILE A 19 -28.39 11.03 8.09
CA ILE A 19 -27.82 9.71 8.32
C ILE A 19 -26.42 10.01 8.87
N LEU A 20 -26.24 9.80 10.17
CA LEU A 20 -24.92 9.63 10.78
C LEU A 20 -24.27 8.47 10.02
N VAL A 21 -23.47 8.79 9.02
CA VAL A 21 -22.48 7.88 8.47
C VAL A 21 -21.46 7.73 9.59
N ASP A 22 -21.68 6.73 10.43
CA ASP A 22 -20.72 6.25 11.41
C ASP A 22 -19.56 5.65 10.60
N ALA A 23 -18.61 6.48 10.20
CA ALA A 23 -17.34 6.03 9.65
C ALA A 23 -16.64 5.27 10.77
N ARG A 24 -16.90 3.96 10.85
CA ARG A 24 -16.19 3.08 11.77
C ARG A 24 -14.78 2.89 11.24
N PHE A 25 -13.89 3.81 11.58
CA PHE A 25 -12.46 3.58 11.45
C PHE A 25 -12.11 2.37 12.31
N VAL A 26 -11.74 1.27 11.64
CA VAL A 26 -11.25 0.08 12.32
C VAL A 26 -9.83 0.41 12.77
N VAL A 27 -9.67 0.66 14.05
CA VAL A 27 -8.36 0.92 14.64
C VAL A 27 -7.56 -0.37 14.60
N GLU A 28 -6.42 -0.37 13.92
CA GLU A 28 -5.49 -1.48 13.92
C GLU A 28 -4.83 -1.60 15.29
N LYS A 29 -5.33 -2.55 16.06
CA LYS A 29 -4.84 -2.82 17.41
C LYS A 29 -3.63 -3.74 17.34
N SER A 30 -2.64 -3.39 18.12
CA SER A 30 -1.50 -4.24 18.42
C SER A 30 -1.38 -4.51 19.89
N SER A 31 -0.67 -5.58 20.21
CA SER A 31 -0.46 -5.92 21.60
C SER A 31 0.84 -5.34 22.13
N ILE A 32 0.71 -4.43 23.09
CA ILE A 32 1.82 -3.90 23.86
C ILE A 32 1.83 -4.64 25.20
N THR A 33 2.93 -5.34 25.48
CA THR A 33 3.08 -6.12 26.71
C THR A 33 4.22 -5.58 27.55
N VAL A 34 3.93 -5.22 28.80
CA VAL A 34 4.96 -4.90 29.80
C VAL A 34 5.61 -6.18 30.28
N LEU A 35 6.91 -6.36 30.03
CA LEU A 35 7.69 -7.51 30.48
C LEU A 35 8.36 -7.26 31.84
N SER A 36 8.79 -6.02 32.08
CA SER A 36 9.42 -5.56 33.34
C SER A 36 8.95 -4.13 33.65
N PRO A 37 8.73 -3.76 34.92
CA PRO A 37 8.84 -4.60 36.12
C PRO A 37 7.65 -5.56 36.27
N HIS A 38 7.83 -6.70 36.94
CA HIS A 38 6.80 -7.75 37.08
C HIS A 38 5.48 -7.25 37.68
N LYS A 39 5.54 -6.26 38.57
CA LYS A 39 4.37 -5.61 39.20
C LYS A 39 3.43 -4.92 38.19
N MET A 40 3.92 -4.57 37.01
CA MET A 40 3.18 -3.87 35.95
C MET A 40 2.92 -4.76 34.73
N ARG A 41 3.19 -6.06 34.83
CA ARG A 41 3.03 -6.98 33.70
C ARG A 41 1.56 -7.03 33.26
N THR A 42 1.29 -6.37 32.14
CA THR A 42 -0.05 -6.32 31.52
C THR A 42 0.09 -6.33 30.00
N LYS A 43 -0.94 -6.86 29.33
CA LYS A 43 -1.15 -6.71 27.88
C LYS A 43 -2.15 -5.57 27.69
N ARG A 44 -1.84 -4.60 26.82
CA ARG A 44 -2.72 -3.49 26.44
C ARG A 44 -2.79 -3.40 24.92
N ASP A 45 -3.89 -2.85 24.43
CA ASP A 45 -4.03 -2.49 23.04
C ASP A 45 -3.28 -1.18 22.80
N GLY A 46 -2.64 -1.04 21.64
CA GLY A 46 -2.14 0.22 21.12
C GLY A 46 -2.49 0.32 19.64
N ALA A 47 -2.84 1.52 19.17
CA ALA A 47 -3.11 1.77 17.76
C ALA A 47 -1.79 1.95 17.03
N ILE A 48 -1.41 1.02 16.15
CA ILE A 48 -0.18 1.19 15.37
C ILE A 48 -0.42 2.22 14.26
N GLY A 49 0.58 3.05 14.00
CA GLY A 49 0.63 3.80 12.75
C GLY A 49 0.74 2.89 11.53
N ASN A 50 0.11 3.30 10.44
CA ASN A 50 0.22 2.70 9.11
C ASN A 50 1.57 2.98 8.40
N PHE A 51 2.58 3.45 9.14
CA PHE A 51 3.92 3.78 8.65
C PHE A 51 5.01 3.25 9.59
N GLY A 52 6.22 3.03 9.06
CA GLY A 52 7.37 2.58 9.86
C GLY A 52 7.34 1.10 10.26
N LEU A 53 6.30 0.36 9.87
CA LEU A 53 6.26 -1.09 9.98
C LEU A 53 6.79 -1.77 8.70
N PRO A 54 7.45 -2.93 8.83
CA PRO A 54 7.60 -3.82 7.69
C PRO A 54 6.25 -4.46 7.32
N ASP A 55 6.07 -4.80 6.04
CA ASP A 55 4.86 -5.46 5.48
C ASP A 55 4.64 -6.91 5.98
N TYR A 56 5.37 -7.32 7.02
CA TYR A 56 5.27 -8.64 7.63
C TYR A 56 5.10 -8.54 9.15
N GLY A 57 4.38 -9.51 9.70
CA GLY A 57 4.16 -9.61 11.13
C GLY A 57 5.48 -9.76 11.91
N GLY A 58 5.67 -8.95 12.95
CA GLY A 58 6.87 -8.96 13.77
C GLY A 58 6.62 -8.48 15.19
N PHE A 59 7.68 -8.47 15.98
CA PHE A 59 7.66 -7.86 17.31
C PHE A 59 9.03 -7.27 17.66
N ILE A 60 9.03 -6.21 18.45
CA ILE A 60 10.24 -5.63 19.04
C ILE A 60 10.15 -5.69 20.56
N VAL A 61 11.27 -6.04 21.20
CA VAL A 61 11.42 -6.00 22.66
C VAL A 61 12.48 -4.97 23.00
N GLY A 62 12.12 -3.92 23.73
CA GLY A 62 13.02 -2.81 24.02
C GLY A 62 12.77 -2.15 25.36
N SER A 63 13.77 -1.42 25.83
CA SER A 63 13.70 -0.67 27.08
C SER A 63 13.12 0.72 26.79
N VAL A 64 12.21 1.18 27.65
CA VAL A 64 11.50 2.44 27.46
C VAL A 64 12.31 3.61 28.01
N VAL A 65 12.38 4.69 27.25
CA VAL A 65 12.97 5.97 27.68
C VAL A 65 11.95 7.07 27.49
N TYR A 66 11.76 7.87 28.53
CA TYR A 66 10.98 9.10 28.48
C TYR A 66 11.93 10.30 28.57
N PRO A 67 12.03 11.15 27.53
CA PRO A 67 13.01 12.22 27.49
C PRO A 67 12.60 13.39 28.42
N ALA A 68 13.53 13.84 29.26
CA ALA A 68 13.29 14.95 30.19
C ALA A 68 13.10 16.32 29.49
N LYS A 69 13.60 16.45 28.25
CA LYS A 69 13.42 17.63 27.39
C LYS A 69 12.89 17.16 26.03
N GLY A 70 11.89 17.87 25.49
CA GLY A 70 11.30 17.54 24.20
C GLY A 70 10.37 16.33 24.25
N SER A 71 9.63 16.13 25.35
CA SER A 71 8.66 15.03 25.51
C SER A 71 7.58 14.97 24.42
N HIS A 72 7.32 16.09 23.73
CA HIS A 72 6.39 16.13 22.60
C HIS A 72 7.03 15.82 21.23
N GLY A 73 8.35 15.67 21.14
CA GLY A 73 9.04 15.35 19.88
C GLY A 73 8.85 16.35 18.73
N CYS A 74 8.33 17.55 18.97
CA CYS A 74 8.06 18.54 17.92
C CYS A 74 9.32 19.17 17.29
N LYS A 75 10.48 18.97 17.90
CA LYS A 75 11.78 19.44 17.41
C LYS A 75 12.77 18.28 17.45
N VAL A 76 13.78 18.35 16.59
CA VAL A 76 14.92 17.42 16.60
C VAL A 76 15.56 17.41 17.98
N PHE A 77 15.84 16.22 18.51
CA PHE A 77 16.49 16.05 19.80
C PHE A 77 17.98 16.43 19.72
N ASP A 78 18.47 17.16 20.72
CA ASP A 78 19.87 17.59 20.78
C ASP A 78 20.81 16.40 21.02
N GLY A 79 21.94 16.36 20.30
CA GLY A 79 23.01 15.37 20.44
C GLY A 79 23.16 14.41 19.26
N ASP A 80 24.28 13.68 19.19
CA ASP A 80 24.48 12.63 18.18
C ASP A 80 23.74 11.36 18.60
N LYS A 81 22.53 11.18 18.04
CA LYS A 81 21.64 10.02 18.24
C LYS A 81 21.47 9.62 19.72
N PRO A 82 20.86 10.48 20.56
CA PRO A 82 20.76 10.28 22.01
C PRO A 82 20.02 9.00 22.42
N PHE A 83 19.14 8.47 21.56
CA PHE A 83 18.39 7.24 21.83
C PHE A 83 19.01 5.99 21.20
N LYS A 84 20.15 6.14 20.51
CA LYS A 84 20.89 4.99 19.98
C LYS A 84 21.24 4.03 21.11
N LEU A 85 21.16 2.74 20.80
CA LEU A 85 21.48 1.61 21.70
C LEU A 85 22.61 1.95 22.69
N GLN A 86 22.27 2.22 23.95
CA GLN A 86 23.25 2.34 25.05
C GLN A 86 23.46 1.00 25.78
N SER A 87 22.57 0.02 25.54
CA SER A 87 22.56 -1.33 26.12
C SER A 87 22.40 -2.38 25.00
N TYR A 88 22.41 -3.68 25.33
CA TYR A 88 22.12 -4.78 24.38
C TYR A 88 20.66 -4.80 23.87
N ARG A 89 19.82 -3.83 24.25
CA ARG A 89 18.40 -3.77 23.93
C ARG A 89 18.05 -2.49 23.15
N PRO A 90 17.15 -2.56 22.16
CA PRO A 90 16.65 -1.39 21.46
C PRO A 90 15.90 -0.44 22.40
N THR A 91 16.02 0.86 22.11
CA THR A 91 15.37 1.92 22.87
C THR A 91 14.00 2.22 22.27
N ILE A 92 12.96 2.12 23.08
CA ILE A 92 11.59 2.54 22.75
C ILE A 92 11.38 3.91 23.39
N VAL A 93 11.12 4.94 22.59
CA VAL A 93 10.93 6.30 23.12
C VAL A 93 9.46 6.54 23.40
N LEU A 94 9.15 6.95 24.63
CA LEU A 94 7.81 7.37 25.03
C LEU A 94 7.68 8.87 24.85
N LEU A 95 6.68 9.32 24.08
CA LEU A 95 6.41 10.73 23.77
C LEU A 95 4.95 11.07 24.06
N ASP A 96 4.67 12.36 24.21
CA ASP A 96 3.35 12.88 24.55
C ASP A 96 2.68 13.50 23.33
N ARG A 97 1.46 13.06 23.04
CA ARG A 97 0.59 13.64 22.03
C ARG A 97 0.20 15.05 22.45
N GLY A 98 0.28 16.01 21.53
CA GLY A 98 -0.15 17.39 21.75
C GLY A 98 0.89 18.26 22.47
N GLY A 99 1.37 19.28 21.76
CA GLY A 99 2.12 20.41 22.32
C GLY A 99 1.46 21.71 21.89
N ILE A 100 1.02 22.54 22.85
CA ILE A 100 0.48 23.87 22.57
C ILE A 100 1.59 24.74 21.98
N TYR A 101 1.45 25.10 20.70
CA TYR A 101 2.18 26.21 20.12
C TYR A 101 1.45 27.53 20.42
N LEU A 102 1.88 28.23 21.47
CA LEU A 102 1.68 29.67 21.57
C LEU A 102 2.91 30.37 20.98
N TYR A 103 3.01 30.43 19.65
CA TYR A 103 4.01 31.25 19.00
C TYR A 103 3.59 32.73 19.14
N ILE A 104 4.12 33.43 20.13
CA ILE A 104 4.25 34.89 20.05
C ILE A 104 5.52 35.16 19.24
N TYR A 105 5.42 35.14 17.91
CA TYR A 105 6.42 35.77 17.06
C TYR A 105 5.92 37.15 16.64
N GLN A 106 6.67 38.15 17.10
CA GLN A 106 6.57 39.52 16.69
C GLN A 106 6.80 39.59 15.17
N SER A 107 5.77 40.09 14.47
CA SER A 107 5.74 40.44 13.04
C SER A 107 5.58 39.25 12.07
N ILE A 108 4.36 39.14 11.54
CA ILE A 108 3.87 38.24 10.47
C ILE A 108 3.37 36.88 11.00
N CYS A 109 2.19 36.89 11.65
CA CYS A 109 1.39 35.67 11.85
C CYS A 109 0.66 35.32 10.56
N VAL A 110 1.19 34.36 9.79
CA VAL A 110 0.35 33.56 8.90
C VAL A 110 -0.51 32.68 9.79
N SER A 111 -1.77 33.08 9.90
CA SER A 111 -2.81 32.45 10.70
C SER A 111 -3.30 31.17 10.02
N ILE A 112 -2.73 30.01 10.36
CA ILE A 112 -3.43 28.72 10.19
C ILE A 112 -3.12 27.83 11.38
N CYS A 113 -3.76 28.13 12.51
CA CYS A 113 -4.17 27.18 13.54
C CYS A 113 -5.26 27.91 14.33
N PHE A 114 -6.44 27.29 14.42
CA PHE A 114 -7.72 27.85 14.86
C PHE A 114 -8.51 28.61 13.79
N PHE A 115 -9.18 27.85 12.92
CA PHE A 115 -10.61 28.03 12.63
C PHE A 115 -11.15 26.75 11.97
N GLY A 116 -11.91 25.95 12.73
CA GLY A 116 -12.73 24.83 12.22
C GLY A 116 -12.00 23.52 11.92
N PHE A 117 -12.30 22.48 12.70
CA PHE A 117 -12.31 21.07 12.27
C PHE A 117 -11.26 20.57 11.26
N VAL A 118 -9.97 20.84 11.48
CA VAL A 118 -8.88 20.13 10.79
C VAL A 118 -7.81 19.79 11.82
N PHE A 119 -7.84 18.55 12.31
CA PHE A 119 -6.71 17.95 12.99
C PHE A 119 -5.68 17.64 11.90
N VAL A 120 -4.59 18.39 11.85
CA VAL A 120 -3.42 17.98 11.05
C VAL A 120 -2.69 17.00 11.96
N ASP A 121 -2.74 15.70 11.64
CA ASP A 121 -2.16 14.66 12.48
C ASP A 121 -0.62 14.75 12.44
N PHE A 122 -0.05 15.35 13.49
CA PHE A 122 1.38 15.62 13.66
C PHE A 122 2.19 14.40 14.16
N ASP A 123 1.57 13.24 14.32
CA ASP A 123 2.18 12.08 14.99
C ASP A 123 3.35 11.50 14.17
N SER A 124 3.27 11.52 12.83
CA SER A 124 4.36 11.07 11.94
C SER A 124 5.65 11.91 12.08
N PHE A 125 5.53 13.23 12.28
CA PHE A 125 6.68 14.11 12.54
C PHE A 125 7.39 13.79 13.86
N ILE A 126 6.61 13.47 14.90
CA ILE A 126 7.14 13.08 16.21
C ILE A 126 7.97 11.80 16.08
N VAL A 127 7.46 10.82 15.31
CA VAL A 127 8.16 9.55 15.04
C VAL A 127 9.43 9.79 14.21
N TRP A 128 9.36 10.65 13.19
CA TRP A 128 10.51 11.00 12.36
C TRP A 128 11.67 11.60 13.18
N HIS A 129 11.40 12.56 14.06
CA HIS A 129 12.44 13.15 14.91
C HIS A 129 13.04 12.14 15.89
N ALA A 130 12.24 11.25 16.45
CA ALA A 130 12.73 10.18 17.31
C ALA A 130 13.63 9.18 16.53
N GLN A 131 13.27 8.86 15.29
CA GLN A 131 14.09 8.04 14.40
C GLN A 131 15.45 8.68 14.13
N LEU A 132 15.48 9.97 13.78
CA LEU A 132 16.74 10.70 13.58
C LEU A 132 17.61 10.70 14.85
N ALA A 133 16.97 10.74 16.01
CA ALA A 133 17.62 10.64 17.31
C ALA A 133 18.05 9.20 17.69
N GLY A 134 17.83 8.21 16.83
CA GLY A 134 18.30 6.83 16.99
C GLY A 134 17.36 5.91 17.76
N ALA A 135 16.09 6.27 17.92
CA ALA A 135 15.07 5.39 18.49
C ALA A 135 14.87 4.15 17.62
N ALA A 136 14.50 3.04 18.25
CA ALA A 136 14.16 1.80 17.54
C ALA A 136 12.64 1.58 17.42
N ALA A 137 11.85 2.24 18.26
CA ALA A 137 10.40 2.31 18.20
C ALA A 137 9.91 3.54 18.97
N VAL A 138 8.68 3.96 18.72
CA VAL A 138 8.05 5.10 19.42
C VAL A 138 6.69 4.69 19.98
N LEU A 139 6.43 5.08 21.22
CA LEU A 139 5.09 5.05 21.80
C LEU A 139 4.63 6.49 22.02
N VAL A 140 3.50 6.84 21.42
CA VAL A 140 2.87 8.14 21.61
C VAL A 140 1.77 7.97 22.66
N THR A 141 1.82 8.74 23.74
CA THR A 141 0.82 8.71 24.81
C THR A 141 -0.24 9.74 24.50
N ASP A 142 -1.51 9.33 24.50
CA ASP A 142 -2.60 10.29 24.34
C ASP A 142 -2.64 11.33 25.48
N SER A 143 -3.00 12.56 25.15
CA SER A 143 -3.20 13.63 26.13
C SER A 143 -4.63 13.65 26.67
N ILE A 144 -5.57 13.04 25.95
CA ILE A 144 -6.99 12.97 26.29
C ILE A 144 -7.33 11.52 26.68
N ASP A 145 -8.20 11.37 27.68
CA ASP A 145 -8.73 10.06 28.07
C ASP A 145 -9.88 9.68 27.15
N GLU A 146 -9.53 9.20 25.95
CA GLU A 146 -10.45 8.77 24.90
C GLU A 146 -10.12 7.36 24.38
N SER A 147 -11.03 6.77 23.61
CA SER A 147 -10.74 5.52 22.92
C SER A 147 -9.60 5.72 21.92
N LEU A 148 -8.71 4.73 21.82
CA LEU A 148 -7.63 4.73 20.82
C LEU A 148 -8.19 5.09 19.44
N ILE A 149 -7.51 6.03 18.78
CA ILE A 149 -7.75 6.39 17.38
C ILE A 149 -6.64 5.83 16.51
N THR A 150 -6.88 5.67 15.21
CA THR A 150 -5.82 5.30 14.27
C THR A 150 -4.82 6.44 14.17
N MET A 151 -3.54 6.12 14.31
CA MET A 151 -2.48 7.08 14.07
C MET A 151 -2.26 7.15 12.55
N ASP A 152 -3.06 7.96 11.89
CA ASP A 152 -3.04 8.07 10.43
C ASP A 152 -2.03 9.13 9.98
N SER A 153 -1.39 8.87 8.84
CA SER A 153 -0.69 9.93 8.12
C SER A 153 -1.71 10.66 7.24
N PRO A 154 -1.72 11.99 7.18
CA PRO A 154 -2.59 12.68 6.23
C PRO A 154 -2.24 12.21 4.81
N GLU A 155 -3.16 11.46 4.18
CA GLU A 155 -3.06 10.99 2.80
C GLU A 155 -2.84 12.15 1.80
N GLU A 156 -3.15 13.39 2.23
CA GLU A 156 -3.04 14.61 1.44
C GLU A 156 -2.07 15.67 2.01
N SER A 157 -0.97 15.29 2.70
CA SER A 157 0.12 16.28 2.82
C SER A 157 0.96 16.27 1.53
N SER A 158 0.72 17.27 0.70
CA SER A 158 1.60 17.69 -0.39
C SER A 158 2.94 18.24 0.13
N ASP A 159 3.52 17.62 1.16
CA ASP A 159 4.77 18.06 1.76
C ASP A 159 5.93 17.52 0.94
N ALA A 160 6.65 18.47 0.35
CA ALA A 160 7.72 18.38 -0.63
C ALA A 160 8.94 17.46 -0.32
N ASP A 161 8.91 16.64 0.74
CA ASP A 161 10.09 15.92 1.23
C ASP A 161 9.94 14.39 1.39
N GLY A 162 8.75 13.80 1.19
CA GLY A 162 8.54 12.33 1.18
C GLY A 162 9.11 11.63 2.42
N TYR A 163 8.98 12.24 3.60
CA TYR A 163 9.64 11.74 4.82
C TYR A 163 8.90 10.56 5.46
N ILE A 164 7.59 10.42 5.23
CA ILE A 164 6.77 9.31 5.75
C ILE A 164 7.32 7.97 5.24
N GLU A 165 7.61 7.87 3.94
CA GLU A 165 8.24 6.70 3.31
C GLU A 165 9.65 6.39 3.88
N LYS A 166 10.29 7.37 4.53
CA LYS A 166 11.60 7.23 5.16
C LYS A 166 11.50 6.82 6.64
N ILE A 167 10.31 6.79 7.23
CA ILE A 167 10.10 6.26 8.57
C ILE A 167 10.17 4.73 8.48
N MET A 168 11.08 4.13 9.24
CA MET A 168 11.42 2.70 9.26
C MET A 168 11.31 2.10 10.67
N ILE A 169 10.78 2.86 11.64
CA ILE A 169 10.62 2.39 13.02
C ILE A 169 9.13 2.23 13.37
N PRO A 170 8.75 1.14 14.07
CA PRO A 170 7.39 0.92 14.53
C PRO A 170 6.95 2.02 15.49
N SER A 171 5.71 2.46 15.33
CA SER A 171 5.11 3.48 16.18
C SER A 171 3.69 3.09 16.59
N ALA A 172 3.31 3.38 17.84
CA ALA A 172 1.96 3.11 18.32
C ALA A 172 1.46 4.18 19.28
N LEU A 173 0.20 4.57 19.12
CA LEU A 173 -0.54 5.40 20.04
C LEU A 173 -1.10 4.52 21.18
N ILE A 174 -0.92 4.99 22.41
CA ILE A 174 -1.41 4.33 23.63
C ILE A 174 -2.31 5.26 24.43
N GLU A 175 -3.23 4.65 25.17
CA GLU A 175 -4.12 5.36 26.09
C GLU A 175 -3.33 6.18 27.12
N LYS A 176 -3.85 7.35 27.47
CA LYS A 176 -3.29 8.24 28.49
C LYS A 176 -2.99 7.52 29.81
N SER A 177 -3.94 6.73 30.30
CA SER A 177 -3.81 6.01 31.58
C SER A 177 -2.62 5.03 31.60
N PHE A 178 -2.36 4.37 30.47
CA PHE A 178 -1.24 3.45 30.32
C PHE A 178 0.09 4.21 30.23
N GLY A 179 0.16 5.27 29.42
CA GLY A 179 1.37 6.09 29.33
C GLY A 179 1.73 6.77 30.65
N ASP A 180 0.75 7.25 31.42
CA ASP A 180 0.99 7.81 32.76
C ASP A 180 1.59 6.76 33.72
N SER A 181 1.11 5.51 33.66
CA SER A 181 1.66 4.40 34.45
C SER A 181 3.12 4.10 34.08
N LEU A 182 3.46 4.15 32.77
CA LEU A 182 4.84 3.97 32.30
C LEU A 182 5.76 5.10 32.79
N LYS A 183 5.29 6.36 32.71
CA LYS A 183 6.04 7.52 33.21
C LYS A 183 6.30 7.45 34.71
N GLU A 184 5.31 7.02 35.49
CA GLU A 184 5.47 6.83 36.94
C GLU A 184 6.56 5.80 37.26
N ALA A 185 6.58 4.67 36.55
CA ALA A 185 7.60 3.65 36.71
C ALA A 185 9.01 4.17 36.36
N LEU A 186 9.13 4.92 35.27
CA LEU A 186 10.40 5.54 34.86
C LEU A 186 10.87 6.59 35.88
N ASN A 187 9.96 7.38 36.45
CA ASN A 187 10.28 8.33 37.53
C ASN A 187 10.76 7.63 38.81
N ASN A 188 10.22 6.44 39.10
CA ASN A 188 10.67 5.57 40.18
C ASN A 188 12.02 4.89 39.89
N LYS A 189 12.63 5.15 38.73
CA LYS A 189 13.88 4.54 38.25
C LYS A 189 13.77 3.03 38.03
N ASP A 190 12.56 2.52 37.80
CA ASP A 190 12.36 1.13 37.38
C ASP A 190 12.78 0.98 35.90
N GLU A 191 13.45 -0.13 35.56
CA GLU A 191 13.67 -0.50 34.17
C GLU A 191 12.37 -1.05 33.56
N VAL A 192 11.78 -0.27 32.66
CA VAL A 192 10.57 -0.65 31.94
C VAL A 192 10.95 -1.32 30.62
N LEU A 193 10.59 -2.60 30.49
CA LEU A 193 10.81 -3.38 29.28
C LEU A 193 9.47 -3.68 28.63
N LEU A 194 9.30 -3.32 27.36
CA LEU A 194 8.09 -3.55 26.60
C LEU A 194 8.33 -4.48 25.41
N ARG A 195 7.27 -5.18 25.02
CA ARG A 195 7.14 -5.86 23.73
C ARG A 195 6.02 -5.19 22.94
N ILE A 196 6.32 -4.69 21.74
CA ILE A 196 5.31 -4.26 20.77
C ILE A 196 5.21 -5.37 19.73
N ASP A 197 4.00 -5.89 19.50
CA ASP A 197 3.74 -7.03 18.63
C ASP A 197 2.62 -6.72 17.64
N TRP A 198 3.00 -6.63 16.36
CA TRP A 198 2.14 -6.27 15.23
C TRP A 198 1.82 -7.46 14.32
N ARG A 199 2.07 -8.69 14.78
CA ARG A 199 1.73 -9.89 14.00
C ARG A 199 0.24 -9.98 13.67
N GLU A 200 -0.61 -9.61 14.63
CA GLU A 200 -2.08 -9.61 14.47
C GLU A 200 -2.60 -8.43 13.63
N SER A 201 -1.77 -7.42 13.38
CA SER A 201 -2.11 -6.23 12.58
C SER A 201 -1.82 -6.41 11.09
N VAL A 202 -1.07 -7.45 10.72
CA VAL A 202 -0.87 -7.85 9.31
C VAL A 202 -1.88 -8.96 8.98
N PRO A 203 -2.87 -8.73 8.08
CA PRO A 203 -3.85 -9.75 7.73
C PRO A 203 -3.17 -11.01 7.21
N HIS A 204 -3.34 -12.14 7.90
CA HIS A 204 -2.85 -13.45 7.46
C HIS A 204 -3.91 -14.54 7.72
N PRO A 205 -5.11 -14.44 7.10
CA PRO A 205 -6.25 -15.31 7.40
C PRO A 205 -5.94 -16.81 7.26
N ASP A 206 -4.91 -17.17 6.49
CA ASP A 206 -4.50 -18.54 6.22
C ASP A 206 -2.97 -18.78 6.28
N ASN A 207 -2.21 -17.89 6.93
CA ASN A 207 -0.73 -17.91 7.00
C ASN A 207 -0.02 -17.88 5.64
N ARG A 208 -0.66 -17.33 4.59
CA ARG A 208 -0.04 -17.09 3.28
C ARG A 208 0.10 -15.59 3.05
N VAL A 209 1.10 -15.22 2.25
CA VAL A 209 1.27 -13.85 1.77
C VAL A 209 0.63 -13.76 0.39
N GLU A 210 -0.43 -12.98 0.28
CA GLU A 210 -1.05 -12.63 -1.00
C GLU A 210 -0.26 -11.48 -1.61
N TYR A 211 0.19 -11.63 -2.86
CA TYR A 211 0.89 -10.56 -3.55
C TYR A 211 0.49 -10.49 -5.00
N GLU A 212 0.45 -9.25 -5.49
CA GLU A 212 0.06 -8.91 -6.84
C GLU A 212 1.26 -8.38 -7.63
N PHE A 213 1.30 -8.67 -8.93
CA PHE A 213 2.34 -8.15 -9.81
C PHE A 213 1.73 -7.45 -11.01
N TRP A 214 1.75 -6.12 -10.96
CA TRP A 214 1.30 -5.23 -12.02
C TRP A 214 2.39 -5.08 -13.08
N THR A 215 2.08 -5.46 -14.32
CA THR A 215 3.08 -5.61 -15.36
C THR A 215 2.52 -5.35 -16.77
N ASN A 216 3.40 -5.41 -17.78
CA ASN A 216 3.02 -5.30 -19.19
C ASN A 216 3.86 -6.27 -20.05
N SER A 217 3.28 -6.89 -21.07
CA SER A 217 4.00 -7.79 -21.97
C SER A 217 4.83 -7.07 -23.06
N ASN A 218 4.83 -5.74 -23.08
CA ASN A 218 5.69 -4.94 -23.96
C ASN A 218 7.17 -5.14 -23.59
N ASP A 219 8.01 -5.49 -24.58
CA ASP A 219 9.47 -5.63 -24.42
C ASP A 219 10.28 -4.50 -25.10
N GLU A 220 9.60 -3.48 -25.67
CA GLU A 220 10.20 -2.38 -26.43
C GLU A 220 9.94 -0.98 -25.86
N CYS A 221 10.03 -0.81 -24.54
CA CYS A 221 9.96 0.50 -23.88
C CYS A 221 11.30 1.00 -23.30
N GLY A 222 12.41 0.48 -23.82
CA GLY A 222 13.78 0.79 -23.38
C GLY A 222 14.09 0.24 -21.99
N ALA A 223 14.91 0.97 -21.21
CA ALA A 223 15.44 0.49 -19.92
C ALA A 223 14.37 0.04 -18.92
N ARG A 224 13.17 0.61 -18.94
CA ARG A 224 12.07 0.21 -18.05
C ARG A 224 11.57 -1.21 -18.35
N CYS A 225 11.44 -1.55 -19.62
CA CYS A 225 11.06 -2.90 -20.04
C CYS A 225 12.19 -3.89 -19.72
N ASP A 226 13.45 -3.50 -19.96
CA ASP A 226 14.60 -4.33 -19.60
C ASP A 226 14.67 -4.61 -18.09
N GLU A 227 14.40 -3.62 -17.23
CA GLU A 227 14.33 -3.79 -15.77
C GLU A 227 13.21 -4.75 -15.35
N GLN A 228 12.01 -4.58 -15.91
CA GLN A 228 10.87 -5.45 -15.65
C GLN A 228 11.16 -6.90 -16.07
N MET A 229 11.76 -7.09 -17.24
CA MET A 229 12.19 -8.40 -17.75
C MET A 229 13.23 -9.06 -16.84
N ASN A 230 14.21 -8.28 -16.40
CA ASN A 230 15.23 -8.75 -15.47
C ASN A 230 14.62 -9.15 -14.12
N PHE A 231 13.64 -8.40 -13.62
CA PHE A 231 12.90 -8.76 -12.41
C PHE A 231 12.20 -10.11 -12.59
N VAL A 232 11.40 -10.28 -13.64
CA VAL A 232 10.68 -11.54 -13.90
C VAL A 232 11.63 -12.73 -13.96
N LYS A 233 12.75 -12.59 -14.69
CA LYS A 233 13.77 -13.63 -14.83
C LYS A 233 14.44 -13.99 -13.50
N ASN A 234 14.81 -13.00 -12.70
CA ASN A 234 15.53 -13.21 -11.44
C ASN A 234 14.60 -13.69 -10.31
N PHE A 235 13.35 -13.23 -10.32
CA PHE A 235 12.36 -13.56 -9.29
C PHE A 235 11.67 -14.90 -9.53
N LYS A 236 11.54 -15.34 -10.79
CA LYS A 236 10.92 -16.62 -11.19
C LYS A 236 11.23 -17.78 -10.24
N GLY A 237 12.51 -18.05 -9.97
CA GLY A 237 12.92 -19.17 -9.12
C GLY A 237 12.42 -19.05 -7.68
N HIS A 238 12.48 -17.83 -7.12
CA HIS A 238 12.00 -17.53 -5.78
C HIS A 238 10.47 -17.66 -5.71
N ALA A 239 9.75 -17.07 -6.67
CA ALA A 239 8.30 -17.16 -6.75
C ALA A 239 7.82 -18.61 -6.86
N GLN A 240 8.48 -19.43 -7.68
CA GLN A 240 8.15 -20.85 -7.83
C GLN A 240 8.37 -21.64 -6.54
N ILE A 241 9.42 -21.35 -5.77
CA ILE A 241 9.68 -22.02 -4.49
C ILE A 241 8.60 -21.64 -3.46
N LEU A 242 8.25 -20.35 -3.38
CA LEU A 242 7.27 -19.83 -2.43
C LEU A 242 5.85 -20.37 -2.72
N GLU A 243 5.41 -20.31 -3.98
CA GLU A 243 4.09 -20.81 -4.40
C GLU A 243 3.98 -22.33 -4.24
N ARG A 244 5.00 -23.10 -4.65
CA ARG A 244 4.99 -24.56 -4.48
C ARG A 244 5.05 -24.99 -3.02
N GLY A 245 5.66 -24.16 -2.17
CA GLY A 245 5.68 -24.34 -0.72
C GLY A 245 4.35 -23.99 -0.04
N GLY A 246 3.40 -23.37 -0.76
CA GLY A 246 2.13 -22.91 -0.22
C GLY A 246 2.27 -21.70 0.71
N TYR A 247 3.37 -20.95 0.62
CA TYR A 247 3.64 -19.77 1.46
C TYR A 247 3.04 -18.49 0.90
N THR A 248 2.76 -18.47 -0.39
CA THR A 248 2.24 -17.29 -1.09
C THR A 248 1.03 -17.63 -1.94
N LEU A 249 0.27 -16.58 -2.29
CA LEU A 249 -0.77 -16.62 -3.32
C LEU A 249 -0.51 -15.49 -4.31
N PHE A 250 -0.10 -15.87 -5.51
CA PHE A 250 0.31 -14.94 -6.56
C PHE A 250 -0.79 -14.64 -7.59
N THR A 251 -1.00 -13.35 -7.89
CA THR A 251 -1.87 -12.89 -8.97
C THR A 251 -1.16 -11.86 -9.88
N PRO A 252 -0.98 -12.14 -11.18
CA PRO A 252 -0.47 -11.16 -12.14
C PRO A 252 -1.59 -10.24 -12.63
N HIS A 253 -1.26 -8.97 -12.81
CA HIS A 253 -2.17 -7.94 -13.34
C HIS A 253 -1.54 -7.20 -14.50
N TYR A 254 -2.38 -6.79 -15.46
CA TYR A 254 -1.93 -6.04 -16.63
C TYR A 254 -2.72 -4.75 -16.78
N ILE A 255 -1.97 -3.65 -16.89
CA ILE A 255 -2.56 -2.33 -17.10
C ILE A 255 -3.22 -2.31 -18.48
N THR A 256 -4.49 -1.92 -18.51
CA THR A 256 -5.23 -1.74 -19.75
C THR A 256 -5.86 -0.36 -19.78
N TRP A 257 -5.77 0.26 -20.95
CA TRP A 257 -6.38 1.55 -21.25
C TRP A 257 -7.68 1.34 -22.00
N PHE A 258 -8.39 2.42 -22.27
CA PHE A 258 -9.56 2.42 -23.13
C PHE A 258 -9.49 3.61 -24.08
N CYS A 259 -10.15 3.46 -25.22
CA CYS A 259 -10.28 4.48 -26.22
C CYS A 259 -11.62 5.19 -26.03
N PRO A 260 -11.64 6.54 -25.87
CA PRO A 260 -12.89 7.26 -25.66
C PRO A 260 -13.86 7.09 -26.84
N PRO A 261 -15.19 7.02 -26.61
CA PRO A 261 -16.18 6.75 -27.66
C PRO A 261 -16.06 7.62 -28.92
N PRO A 262 -15.75 8.92 -28.84
CA PRO A 262 -15.59 9.76 -30.03
C PRO A 262 -14.45 9.32 -30.98
N PHE A 263 -13.47 8.57 -30.49
CA PHE A 263 -12.27 8.19 -31.23
C PHE A 263 -12.25 6.73 -31.67
N ILE A 264 -13.30 5.94 -31.40
CA ILE A 264 -13.35 4.50 -31.72
C ILE A 264 -13.03 4.21 -33.20
N LEU A 265 -13.48 5.09 -34.11
CA LEU A 265 -13.29 4.90 -35.54
C LEU A 265 -11.94 5.41 -36.07
N SER A 266 -11.15 6.10 -35.23
CA SER A 266 -9.83 6.62 -35.59
C SER A 266 -8.83 5.49 -35.87
N SER A 267 -7.83 5.76 -36.72
CA SER A 267 -6.78 4.78 -37.00
C SER A 267 -5.97 4.44 -35.76
N GLN A 268 -5.71 5.43 -34.89
CA GLN A 268 -5.00 5.25 -33.63
C GLN A 268 -5.74 4.29 -32.70
N CYS A 269 -7.05 4.46 -32.53
CA CYS A 269 -7.82 3.55 -31.68
C CYS A 269 -7.82 2.12 -32.23
N LYS A 270 -7.96 1.96 -33.56
CA LYS A 270 -7.97 0.65 -34.21
C LYS A 270 -6.63 -0.08 -34.17
N SER A 271 -5.51 0.63 -34.18
CA SER A 271 -4.19 0.00 -34.06
C SER A 271 -3.88 -0.36 -32.60
N GLN A 272 -4.29 0.46 -31.65
CA GLN A 272 -3.86 0.30 -30.25
C GLN A 272 -4.80 -0.54 -29.39
N CYS A 273 -5.99 -0.87 -29.88
CA CYS A 273 -7.06 -1.47 -29.07
C CYS A 273 -7.70 -2.70 -29.72
N ILE A 274 -8.24 -3.56 -28.84
CA ILE A 274 -9.11 -4.69 -29.19
C ILE A 274 -10.54 -4.44 -28.65
N ASN A 275 -11.47 -5.36 -28.93
CA ASN A 275 -12.88 -5.27 -28.52
C ASN A 275 -13.48 -3.86 -28.78
N HIS A 276 -13.27 -3.32 -29.98
CA HIS A 276 -13.79 -2.01 -30.42
C HIS A 276 -13.41 -0.83 -29.50
N GLY A 277 -12.16 -0.79 -29.03
CA GLY A 277 -11.64 0.33 -28.24
C GLY A 277 -11.82 0.17 -26.73
N ARG A 278 -12.38 -0.96 -26.25
CA ARG A 278 -12.59 -1.20 -24.82
C ARG A 278 -11.30 -1.47 -24.06
N TYR A 279 -10.35 -2.15 -24.70
CA TYR A 279 -9.08 -2.55 -24.09
C TYR A 279 -7.93 -2.17 -25.01
N CYS A 280 -7.00 -1.38 -24.51
CA CYS A 280 -5.93 -0.77 -25.28
C CYS A 280 -4.60 -0.85 -24.52
N ALA A 281 -3.51 -0.82 -25.26
CA ALA A 281 -2.17 -0.58 -24.71
C ALA A 281 -1.53 0.60 -25.44
N PRO A 282 -0.63 1.36 -24.80
CA PRO A 282 0.18 2.33 -25.50
C PRO A 282 1.06 1.63 -26.53
N ASP A 283 1.35 2.35 -27.61
CA ASP A 283 2.21 1.85 -28.67
C ASP A 283 3.60 1.49 -28.11
N PRO A 284 4.10 0.26 -28.35
CA PRO A 284 5.36 -0.23 -27.82
C PRO A 284 6.53 0.72 -28.09
N GLU A 285 6.70 1.08 -29.36
CA GLU A 285 7.84 1.84 -29.86
C GLU A 285 7.57 3.35 -29.87
N LYS A 286 6.33 3.75 -29.51
CA LYS A 286 5.81 5.12 -29.62
C LYS A 286 5.86 5.65 -31.05
N ASP A 287 5.84 4.74 -32.01
CA ASP A 287 5.85 5.02 -33.44
C ASP A 287 4.70 4.27 -34.10
N PHE A 288 3.66 5.01 -34.49
CA PHE A 288 2.47 4.44 -35.11
C PHE A 288 2.68 4.00 -36.58
N GLY A 289 3.88 4.18 -37.15
CA GLY A 289 4.18 3.94 -38.55
C GLY A 289 4.92 2.63 -38.86
N GLU A 290 5.66 2.09 -37.89
CA GLU A 290 6.47 0.88 -38.04
C GLU A 290 6.47 0.08 -36.73
N GLY A 291 6.51 -1.25 -36.82
CA GLY A 291 6.66 -2.11 -35.65
C GLY A 291 5.37 -2.78 -35.19
N TYR A 292 5.30 -3.07 -33.89
CA TYR A 292 4.13 -3.71 -33.27
C TYR A 292 3.15 -2.68 -32.75
N GLU A 293 1.85 -2.96 -32.86
CA GLU A 293 0.83 -2.03 -32.40
C GLU A 293 0.40 -2.37 -30.97
N GLY A 294 -0.20 -1.40 -30.25
CA GLY A 294 -0.71 -1.62 -28.90
C GLY A 294 -1.68 -2.80 -28.79
N LYS A 295 -2.49 -3.09 -29.82
CA LYS A 295 -3.38 -4.26 -29.80
C LYS A 295 -2.63 -5.59 -29.66
N ASP A 296 -1.41 -5.69 -30.20
CA ASP A 296 -0.58 -6.89 -30.11
C ASP A 296 -0.19 -7.15 -28.66
N VAL A 297 0.16 -6.09 -27.94
CA VAL A 297 0.41 -6.12 -26.49
C VAL A 297 -0.83 -6.53 -25.72
N VAL A 298 -2.01 -6.02 -26.08
CA VAL A 298 -3.26 -6.41 -25.40
C VAL A 298 -3.57 -7.90 -25.63
N TYR A 299 -3.36 -8.44 -26.84
CA TYR A 299 -3.55 -9.88 -27.08
C TYR A 299 -2.63 -10.74 -26.20
N GLU A 300 -1.37 -10.34 -26.02
CA GLU A 300 -0.44 -11.08 -25.19
C GLU A 300 -0.72 -10.88 -23.70
N ASN A 301 -1.09 -9.69 -23.24
CA ASN A 301 -1.54 -9.45 -21.87
C ASN A 301 -2.73 -10.36 -21.53
N LEU A 302 -3.75 -10.41 -22.40
CA LEU A 302 -4.90 -11.31 -22.27
C LEU A 302 -4.47 -12.79 -22.25
N ARG A 303 -3.51 -13.17 -23.08
CA ARG A 303 -2.98 -14.54 -23.12
C ARG A 303 -2.27 -14.91 -21.83
N GLN A 304 -1.42 -14.03 -21.31
CA GLN A 304 -0.69 -14.24 -20.05
C GLN A 304 -1.64 -14.36 -18.86
N LEU A 305 -2.68 -13.51 -18.79
CA LEU A 305 -3.74 -13.62 -17.78
C LEU A 305 -4.47 -14.98 -17.88
N CYS A 306 -4.81 -15.42 -19.09
CA CYS A 306 -5.45 -16.71 -19.29
C CYS A 306 -4.56 -17.91 -18.99
N VAL A 307 -3.25 -17.82 -19.25
CA VAL A 307 -2.28 -18.83 -18.83
C VAL A 307 -2.28 -18.95 -17.31
N HIS A 308 -2.24 -17.85 -16.57
CA HIS A 308 -2.31 -17.87 -15.10
C HIS A 308 -3.64 -18.46 -14.62
N ARG A 309 -4.78 -17.96 -15.11
CA ARG A 309 -6.11 -18.44 -14.70
C ARG A 309 -6.26 -19.95 -14.88
N VAL A 310 -5.87 -20.47 -16.05
CA VAL A 310 -5.97 -21.90 -16.36
C VAL A 310 -4.97 -22.73 -15.54
N ALA A 311 -3.76 -22.22 -15.31
CA ALA A 311 -2.80 -22.90 -14.45
C ALA A 311 -3.26 -22.92 -12.97
N ASN A 312 -3.94 -21.86 -12.52
CA ASN A 312 -4.48 -21.74 -11.18
C ASN A 312 -5.64 -22.71 -10.92
N GLU A 313 -6.47 -23.04 -11.92
CA GLU A 313 -7.49 -24.11 -11.80
C GLU A 313 -6.88 -25.46 -11.37
N SER A 314 -5.61 -25.69 -11.69
CA SER A 314 -4.87 -26.92 -11.34
C SER A 314 -3.92 -26.73 -10.16
N ASN A 315 -4.03 -25.62 -9.41
CA ASN A 315 -3.10 -25.20 -8.35
C ASN A 315 -1.64 -25.16 -8.81
N ARG A 316 -1.39 -24.70 -10.03
CA ARG A 316 -0.06 -24.57 -10.63
C ARG A 316 0.18 -23.16 -11.16
N SER A 317 -0.32 -22.14 -10.46
CA SER A 317 -0.16 -20.70 -10.75
C SER A 317 1.28 -20.34 -11.17
N TRP A 318 2.28 -20.96 -10.54
CA TRP A 318 3.70 -20.71 -10.79
C TRP A 318 4.19 -21.05 -12.20
N VAL A 319 3.41 -21.80 -13.01
CA VAL A 319 3.72 -22.07 -14.43
C VAL A 319 3.62 -20.81 -15.27
N TRP A 320 2.86 -19.80 -14.82
CA TRP A 320 2.86 -18.48 -15.45
C TRP A 320 4.28 -17.90 -15.54
N TRP A 321 5.09 -18.03 -14.49
CA TRP A 321 6.49 -17.56 -14.49
C TRP A 321 7.35 -18.27 -15.54
N ASP A 322 7.07 -19.55 -15.82
CA ASP A 322 7.72 -20.28 -16.92
C ASP A 322 7.30 -19.70 -18.27
N TYR A 323 6.00 -19.52 -18.49
CA TYR A 323 5.47 -18.99 -19.73
C TYR A 323 5.99 -17.58 -20.04
N VAL A 324 5.86 -16.63 -19.12
CA VAL A 324 6.27 -15.23 -19.41
C VAL A 324 7.76 -15.12 -19.64
N THR A 325 8.58 -15.91 -18.92
CA THR A 325 10.04 -15.90 -19.10
C THR A 325 10.42 -16.49 -20.46
N ASP A 326 9.84 -17.63 -20.83
CA ASP A 326 10.14 -18.27 -22.12
C ASP A 326 9.59 -17.45 -23.30
N PHE A 327 8.42 -16.83 -23.15
CA PHE A 327 7.84 -15.92 -24.14
C PHE A 327 8.77 -14.74 -24.41
N HIS A 328 9.24 -14.06 -23.36
CA HIS A 328 10.15 -12.92 -23.52
C HIS A 328 11.48 -13.31 -24.20
N VAL A 329 11.98 -14.52 -23.95
CA VAL A 329 13.23 -14.99 -24.58
C VAL A 329 13.02 -15.39 -26.04
N ARG A 330 11.86 -15.97 -26.39
CA ARG A 330 11.65 -16.58 -27.72
C ARG A 330 10.84 -15.72 -28.68
N CYS A 331 10.01 -14.82 -28.17
CA CYS A 331 9.00 -14.07 -28.91
C CYS A 331 9.24 -12.56 -28.82
N SER A 332 10.49 -12.13 -28.94
CA SER A 332 10.84 -10.71 -28.79
C SER A 332 10.36 -9.86 -29.98
N MET A 333 9.94 -8.62 -29.70
CA MET A 333 9.66 -7.62 -30.74
C MET A 333 10.93 -7.25 -31.53
N LYS A 334 12.11 -7.21 -30.87
CA LYS A 334 13.44 -6.98 -31.51
C LYS A 334 13.70 -7.93 -32.67
N GLU A 335 13.32 -9.19 -32.49
CA GLU A 335 13.50 -10.24 -33.48
C GLU A 335 12.31 -10.36 -34.45
N LYS A 336 11.29 -9.50 -34.33
CA LYS A 336 10.03 -9.56 -35.07
C LYS A 336 9.31 -10.91 -34.90
N ARG A 337 9.35 -11.45 -33.68
CA ARG A 337 8.75 -12.75 -33.32
C ARG A 337 7.61 -12.63 -32.32
N TYR A 338 7.19 -11.41 -32.00
CA TYR A 338 6.07 -11.14 -31.11
C TYR A 338 4.76 -11.46 -31.83
N SER A 339 4.30 -12.71 -31.73
CA SER A 339 3.14 -13.17 -32.49
C SER A 339 2.39 -14.27 -31.76
N LYS A 340 1.13 -14.48 -32.18
CA LYS A 340 0.30 -15.59 -31.72
C LYS A 340 0.98 -16.95 -31.93
N ASP A 341 1.61 -17.16 -33.08
CA ASP A 341 2.23 -18.45 -33.40
C ASP A 341 3.42 -18.73 -32.48
N CYS A 342 4.25 -17.72 -32.20
CA CYS A 342 5.35 -17.85 -31.25
C CYS A 342 4.83 -18.16 -29.83
N ALA A 343 3.78 -17.46 -29.39
CA ALA A 343 3.12 -17.74 -28.12
C ALA A 343 2.61 -19.19 -28.03
N GLU A 344 2.00 -19.70 -29.11
CA GLU A 344 1.51 -21.08 -29.18
C GLU A 344 2.66 -22.11 -29.15
N GLU A 345 3.82 -21.82 -29.73
CA GLU A 345 5.01 -22.67 -29.60
C GLU A 345 5.55 -22.71 -28.17
N VAL A 346 5.59 -21.58 -27.47
CA VAL A 346 5.97 -21.51 -26.05
C VAL A 346 5.01 -22.36 -25.21
N MET A 347 3.69 -22.19 -25.41
CA MET A 347 2.68 -22.97 -24.70
C MET A 347 2.82 -24.47 -24.93
N LYS A 348 3.08 -24.89 -26.18
CA LYS A 348 3.35 -26.30 -26.51
C LYS A 348 4.59 -26.83 -25.79
N SER A 349 5.66 -26.04 -25.73
CA SER A 349 6.90 -26.45 -25.08
C SER A 349 6.77 -26.63 -23.56
N LEU A 350 5.78 -25.97 -22.95
CA LEU A 350 5.46 -26.04 -21.52
C LEU A 350 4.30 -27.00 -21.21
N ASP A 351 3.78 -27.72 -22.21
CA ASP A 351 2.64 -28.63 -22.09
C ASP A 351 1.38 -27.95 -21.51
N LEU A 352 1.14 -26.70 -21.92
CA LEU A 352 -0.03 -25.93 -21.47
C LEU A 352 -1.29 -26.31 -22.25
N PRO A 353 -2.47 -26.39 -21.59
CA PRO A 353 -3.73 -26.77 -22.22
C PRO A 353 -4.28 -25.65 -23.12
N MET A 354 -3.78 -25.58 -24.36
CA MET A 354 -4.08 -24.52 -25.33
C MET A 354 -5.58 -24.30 -25.55
N GLU A 355 -6.39 -25.36 -25.61
CA GLU A 355 -7.84 -25.24 -25.82
C GLU A 355 -8.54 -24.50 -24.68
N LYS A 356 -8.12 -24.74 -23.42
CA LYS A 356 -8.65 -24.00 -22.27
C LYS A 356 -8.22 -22.53 -22.31
N ILE A 357 -6.97 -22.27 -22.68
CA ILE A 357 -6.43 -20.90 -22.77
C ILE A 357 -7.15 -20.13 -23.87
N LYS A 358 -7.31 -20.71 -25.07
CA LYS A 358 -8.07 -20.10 -26.18
C LYS A 358 -9.53 -19.82 -25.78
N LYS A 359 -10.16 -20.75 -25.05
CA LYS A 359 -11.51 -20.55 -24.51
C LYS A 359 -11.56 -19.41 -23.50
N CYS A 360 -10.55 -19.28 -22.63
CA CYS A 360 -10.45 -18.15 -21.69
C CYS A 360 -10.29 -16.81 -22.41
N MET A 361 -9.46 -16.76 -23.46
CA MET A 361 -9.24 -15.53 -24.23
C MET A 361 -10.50 -15.09 -24.97
N GLY A 362 -11.32 -16.05 -25.44
CA GLY A 362 -12.50 -15.74 -26.24
C GLY A 362 -12.14 -15.19 -27.62
N ASP A 363 -13.04 -14.40 -28.20
CA ASP A 363 -12.79 -13.64 -29.43
C ASP A 363 -12.41 -12.20 -29.06
N PRO A 364 -11.13 -11.81 -29.19
CA PRO A 364 -10.67 -10.48 -28.83
C PRO A 364 -11.09 -9.41 -29.86
N GLU A 365 -11.54 -9.79 -31.05
CA GLU A 365 -12.02 -8.85 -32.08
C GLU A 365 -13.51 -8.56 -31.97
N ALA A 366 -14.25 -9.38 -31.23
CA ALA A 366 -15.68 -9.23 -31.07
C ALA A 366 -16.03 -7.90 -30.36
N ASP A 367 -17.10 -7.24 -30.80
CA ASP A 367 -17.67 -6.05 -30.16
C ASP A 367 -18.46 -6.41 -28.88
N VAL A 368 -17.80 -7.11 -27.95
CA VAL A 368 -18.36 -7.56 -26.68
C VAL A 368 -17.37 -7.31 -25.55
N GLU A 369 -17.84 -7.33 -24.32
CA GLU A 369 -16.96 -7.26 -23.15
C GLU A 369 -16.16 -8.55 -23.02
N ASN A 370 -14.87 -8.42 -22.68
CA ASN A 370 -14.01 -9.54 -22.34
C ASN A 370 -13.92 -9.62 -20.81
N GLU A 371 -14.48 -10.66 -20.22
CA GLU A 371 -14.54 -10.82 -18.76
C GLU A 371 -13.16 -10.77 -18.08
N VAL A 372 -12.10 -11.24 -18.75
CA VAL A 372 -10.74 -11.20 -18.19
C VAL A 372 -10.27 -9.75 -18.10
N LEU A 373 -10.31 -9.01 -19.22
CA LEU A 373 -9.80 -7.63 -19.26
C LEU A 373 -10.72 -6.63 -18.55
N LYS A 374 -12.03 -6.91 -18.48
CA LYS A 374 -12.97 -6.13 -17.68
C LYS A 374 -12.62 -6.19 -16.20
N ASN A 375 -12.26 -7.36 -15.69
CA ASN A 375 -11.82 -7.50 -14.31
C ASN A 375 -10.53 -6.70 -14.06
N GLU A 376 -9.57 -6.73 -14.99
CA GLU A 376 -8.35 -5.91 -14.86
C GLU A 376 -8.68 -4.41 -14.75
N GLN A 377 -9.59 -3.88 -15.59
CA GLN A 377 -10.04 -2.49 -15.49
C GLN A 377 -10.69 -2.17 -14.14
N GLN A 378 -11.45 -3.10 -13.57
CA GLN A 378 -12.10 -2.90 -12.28
C GLN A 378 -11.07 -2.85 -11.14
N VAL A 379 -10.13 -3.81 -11.12
CA VAL A 379 -9.10 -3.88 -10.08
C VAL A 379 -8.13 -2.69 -10.21
N GLN A 380 -7.85 -2.23 -11.42
CA GLN A 380 -6.97 -1.07 -11.67
C GLN A 380 -7.52 0.24 -11.10
N VAL A 381 -8.84 0.39 -10.92
CA VAL A 381 -9.44 1.60 -10.30
C VAL A 381 -9.37 1.56 -8.78
N THR A 382 -9.20 0.38 -8.21
CA THR A 382 -9.07 0.17 -6.76
C THR A 382 -7.61 0.05 -6.29
N PHE A 383 -6.66 -0.07 -7.22
CA PHE A 383 -5.23 0.12 -7.02
C PHE A 383 -4.90 1.60 -6.98
#